data_AF-A0A917QG42-F1
#
_entry.id   AF-A0A917QG42-F1
#
_cell.length_a   1.000
_cell.length_b   1.000
_cell.length_c   1.000
_cell.angle_alpha   90.00
_cell.angle_beta   90.00
_cell.angle_gamma   90.00
#
_symmetry.space_group_name_H-M   'P 1'
#
loop_
_entity.id
_entity.type
_entity.pdbx_description
1 polymer ?
#
loop_
_entity_poly.entity_id
_entity_poly.type
_entity_poly.pdbx_seq_one_letter_code
_entity_poly.pdbx_strand_id
1 'polypeptide(L)'
;MPALEACIGITYVVADLSMNDAMVGAMLKLTHQIGDYRGAQGDNIAKVWGETYRLLAERAIAQGDLDSELDADVVGILLQQLTAGVHIVAVGTETMDQMATRMERAWYFLLPSLVPPEKLSYFREFAARRLRRYVVT
;
A
#
# COMPACT_ATOMS: atom_id res chain seq x y z
N MET A 1 13.96 10.30 1.11
CA MET A 1 12.89 9.73 1.93
C MET A 1 13.27 8.28 2.24
N PRO A 2 13.22 7.85 3.52
CA PRO A 2 13.35 6.44 3.91
C PRO A 2 12.40 5.54 3.11
N ALA A 3 12.83 4.34 2.76
CA ALA A 3 12.12 3.52 1.77
C ALA A 3 10.81 2.96 2.33
N LEU A 4 10.78 2.54 3.60
CA LEU A 4 9.55 2.06 4.23
C LEU A 4 8.51 3.19 4.41
N GLU A 5 8.97 4.41 4.70
CA GLU A 5 8.09 5.59 4.69
C GLU A 5 7.49 5.85 3.31
N ALA A 6 8.25 5.61 2.24
CA ALA A 6 7.76 5.69 0.88
C ALA A 6 6.66 4.65 0.61
N CYS A 7 6.88 3.39 1.01
CA CYS A 7 5.87 2.33 0.91
C CYS A 7 4.57 2.74 1.61
N ILE A 8 4.66 3.13 2.88
CA ILE A 8 3.50 3.61 3.65
C ILE A 8 2.87 4.80 2.91
N GLY A 9 3.68 5.79 2.51
CA GLY A 9 3.22 6.99 1.82
C GLY A 9 2.43 6.72 0.54
N ILE A 10 2.89 5.77 -0.30
CA ILE A 10 2.22 5.37 -1.55
C ILE A 10 0.84 4.79 -1.26
N THR A 11 0.69 3.92 -0.24
CA THR A 11 -0.61 3.32 0.07
C THR A 11 -1.70 4.35 0.40
N TYR A 12 -1.32 5.44 1.09
CA TYR A 12 -2.25 6.54 1.37
C TYR A 12 -2.51 7.44 0.15
N VAL A 13 -1.53 7.62 -0.74
CA VAL A 13 -1.75 8.31 -2.02
C VAL A 13 -2.73 7.52 -2.88
N VAL A 14 -2.61 6.20 -2.92
CA VAL A 14 -3.58 5.34 -3.62
C VAL A 14 -4.97 5.51 -3.00
N ALA A 15 -5.09 5.50 -1.67
CA ALA A 15 -6.37 5.73 -0.99
C ALA A 15 -7.02 7.06 -1.42
N ASP A 16 -6.24 8.15 -1.40
CA ASP A 16 -6.69 9.48 -1.78
C ASP A 16 -7.11 9.56 -3.25
N LEU A 17 -6.25 9.14 -4.17
CA LEU A 17 -6.55 9.18 -5.60
C LEU A 17 -7.76 8.30 -5.94
N SER A 18 -7.92 7.14 -5.30
CA SER A 18 -9.07 6.27 -5.54
C SER A 18 -10.41 6.89 -5.08
N MET A 19 -10.38 7.86 -4.17
CA MET A 19 -11.57 8.59 -3.71
C MET A 19 -11.80 9.90 -4.47
N ASN A 20 -10.73 10.66 -4.69
CA ASN A 20 -10.80 12.07 -5.08
C ASN A 20 -10.43 12.32 -6.55
N ASP A 21 -9.85 11.34 -7.25
CA ASP A 21 -9.55 11.44 -8.68
C ASP A 21 -10.51 10.53 -9.48
N ALA A 22 -11.41 11.15 -10.25
CA ALA A 22 -12.42 10.44 -11.02
C ALA A 22 -11.83 9.50 -12.08
N MET A 23 -10.68 9.85 -12.67
CA MET A 23 -9.99 9.02 -13.66
C MET A 23 -9.36 7.81 -12.99
N VAL A 24 -8.68 7.99 -11.85
CA VAL A 24 -8.08 6.88 -11.10
C VAL A 24 -9.17 5.95 -10.55
N GLY A 25 -10.25 6.50 -9.99
CA GLY A 25 -11.40 5.72 -9.52
C GLY A 25 -12.04 4.90 -10.65
N ALA A 26 -12.23 5.48 -11.83
CA ALA A 26 -12.76 4.77 -12.99
C ALA A 26 -11.80 3.67 -13.48
N MET A 27 -10.50 3.98 -13.59
CA MET A 27 -9.47 3.01 -13.96
C MET A 27 -9.47 1.81 -13.02
N LEU A 28 -9.43 2.04 -11.70
CA LEU A 28 -9.43 0.95 -10.72
C LEU A 28 -10.72 0.12 -10.78
N LYS A 29 -11.90 0.74 -10.95
CA LYS A 29 -13.15 0.00 -11.15
C LYS A 29 -13.10 -0.90 -12.40
N LEU A 30 -12.64 -0.36 -13.53
CA LEU A 30 -12.50 -1.12 -14.78
C LEU A 30 -11.51 -2.29 -14.63
N THR A 31 -10.36 -2.07 -14.00
CA THR A 31 -9.37 -3.14 -13.73
C THR A 31 -9.99 -4.30 -12.95
N HIS A 32 -10.81 -4.02 -11.93
CA HIS A 32 -11.45 -5.06 -11.13
C HIS A 32 -12.65 -5.73 -11.85
N GLN A 33 -13.45 -4.96 -12.58
CA GLN A 33 -14.69 -5.44 -13.22
C GLN A 33 -14.45 -6.16 -14.55
N ILE A 34 -13.50 -5.69 -15.36
CA ILE A 34 -13.15 -6.32 -16.64
C ILE A 34 -12.29 -7.56 -16.38
N GLY A 35 -11.50 -7.58 -15.30
CA GLY A 35 -10.72 -8.74 -14.89
C GLY A 35 -9.55 -9.08 -15.82
N ASP A 36 -9.28 -8.24 -16.84
CA ASP A 36 -8.09 -8.35 -17.67
C ASP A 36 -6.87 -7.78 -16.95
N TYR A 37 -6.46 -8.47 -15.88
CA TYR A 37 -5.23 -8.15 -15.16
C TYR A 37 -3.97 -8.39 -16.01
N ARG A 38 -4.10 -9.01 -17.19
CA ARG A 38 -2.97 -9.24 -18.12
C ARG A 38 -2.73 -8.02 -19.01
N GLY A 39 -3.74 -7.17 -19.19
CA GLY A 39 -3.73 -5.97 -20.01
C GLY A 39 -3.68 -6.28 -21.50
N ALA A 40 -4.07 -5.31 -22.32
CA ALA A 40 -3.72 -5.33 -23.73
C ALA A 40 -2.21 -5.08 -23.84
N GLN A 41 -1.45 -6.05 -24.38
CA GLN A 41 0.00 -5.96 -24.64
C GLN A 41 0.96 -6.21 -23.45
N GLY A 42 0.51 -6.75 -22.31
CA GLY A 42 1.41 -7.27 -21.27
C GLY A 42 1.84 -6.26 -20.19
N ASP A 43 1.31 -5.04 -20.21
CA ASP A 43 1.46 -4.03 -19.16
C ASP A 43 0.52 -4.33 -17.97
N ASN A 44 0.83 -5.42 -17.26
CA ASN A 44 0.10 -5.81 -16.07
C ASN A 44 0.38 -4.80 -14.94
N ILE A 45 -0.60 -3.96 -14.63
CA ILE A 45 -0.50 -2.93 -13.59
C ILE A 45 -0.15 -3.50 -12.21
N ALA A 46 -0.64 -4.70 -11.86
CA ALA A 46 -0.31 -5.35 -10.60
C ALA A 46 1.16 -5.77 -10.55
N LYS A 47 1.75 -6.16 -11.68
CA LYS A 47 3.19 -6.45 -11.79
C LYS A 47 4.03 -5.19 -11.61
N VAL A 48 3.61 -4.06 -12.19
CA VAL A 48 4.32 -2.76 -12.04
C VAL A 48 4.33 -2.30 -10.58
N TRP A 49 3.18 -2.37 -9.90
CA TRP A 49 3.11 -2.00 -8.49
C TRP A 49 3.88 -2.97 -7.59
N GLY A 50 3.80 -4.28 -7.86
CA GLY A 50 4.61 -5.29 -7.17
C GLY A 50 6.11 -4.99 -7.28
N GLU A 51 6.59 -4.69 -8.48
CA GLU A 51 7.99 -4.31 -8.72
C GLU A 51 8.39 -3.02 -7.99
N THR A 52 7.50 -2.03 -7.97
CA THR A 52 7.72 -0.77 -7.24
C THR A 52 7.89 -1.04 -5.74
N TYR A 53 7.02 -1.84 -5.15
CA TYR A 53 7.13 -2.20 -3.73
C TYR A 53 8.34 -3.09 -3.45
N ARG A 54 8.70 -3.99 -4.36
CA ARG A 54 9.91 -4.83 -4.27
C ARG A 54 11.17 -3.97 -4.16
N LEU A 55 11.36 -3.03 -5.09
CA LEU A 55 12.51 -2.11 -5.09
C LEU A 55 12.58 -1.25 -3.81
N LEU A 56 11.43 -0.86 -3.26
CA LEU A 56 11.39 -0.15 -1.99
C LEU A 56 11.69 -1.07 -0.80
N ALA A 57 11.24 -2.33 -0.84
CA ALA A 57 11.54 -3.32 0.19
C ALA A 57 13.04 -3.62 0.25
N GLU A 58 13.70 -3.83 -0.90
CA GLU A 58 15.17 -4.01 -0.97
C GLU A 58 15.90 -2.86 -0.30
N ARG A 59 15.50 -1.62 -0.61
CA ARG A 59 16.09 -0.42 -0.04
C ARG A 59 15.81 -0.30 1.45
N ALA A 60 14.61 -0.66 1.91
CA ALA A 60 14.23 -0.61 3.30
C ALA A 60 14.99 -1.66 4.14
N ILE A 61 15.25 -2.84 3.59
CA ILE A 61 16.14 -3.85 4.18
C ILE A 61 17.56 -3.28 4.28
N ALA A 62 18.09 -2.71 3.20
CA ALA A 62 19.44 -2.11 3.20
C ALA A 62 19.58 -0.91 4.18
N GLN A 63 18.48 -0.21 4.48
CA GLN A 63 18.41 0.87 5.46
C GLN A 63 18.21 0.37 6.90
N GLY A 64 17.97 -0.94 7.08
CA GLY A 64 17.61 -1.57 8.34
C GLY A 64 16.22 -1.16 8.85
N ASP A 65 15.36 -0.60 8.00
CA ASP A 65 13.98 -0.25 8.33
C ASP A 65 13.07 -1.47 8.32
N LEU A 66 13.37 -2.43 7.44
CA LEU A 66 12.82 -3.78 7.45
C LEU A 66 13.84 -4.75 8.06
N ASP A 67 13.33 -5.85 8.62
CA ASP A 67 14.16 -6.95 9.11
C ASP A 67 15.04 -7.54 7.98
N SER A 68 16.31 -7.82 8.30
CA SER A 68 17.30 -8.29 7.33
C SER A 68 17.04 -9.70 6.80
N GLU A 69 16.22 -10.50 7.50
CA GLU A 69 15.87 -11.86 7.06
C GLU A 69 14.72 -11.89 6.05
N LEU A 70 14.08 -10.75 5.78
CA LEU A 70 12.96 -10.66 4.84
C LEU A 70 13.42 -10.74 3.39
N ASP A 71 12.60 -11.40 2.58
CA ASP A 71 12.73 -11.43 1.13
C ASP A 71 11.96 -10.25 0.51
N ALA A 72 12.67 -9.38 -0.21
CA ALA A 72 12.10 -8.20 -0.84
C ALA A 72 11.04 -8.53 -1.92
N ASP A 73 11.17 -9.65 -2.63
CA ASP A 73 10.18 -10.12 -3.61
C ASP A 73 8.87 -10.49 -2.90
N VAL A 74 8.98 -11.21 -1.79
CA VAL A 74 7.82 -11.60 -0.97
C VAL A 74 7.15 -10.38 -0.36
N VAL A 75 7.93 -9.46 0.22
CA VAL A 75 7.41 -8.22 0.82
C VAL A 75 6.76 -7.33 -0.25
N GLY A 76 7.37 -7.19 -1.43
CA GLY A 76 6.84 -6.37 -2.51
C GLY A 76 5.43 -6.82 -2.94
N ILE A 77 5.26 -8.12 -3.14
CA ILE A 77 3.97 -8.70 -3.52
C ILE A 77 2.97 -8.62 -2.35
N LEU A 78 3.40 -8.85 -1.11
CA LEU A 78 2.54 -8.71 0.07
C LEU A 78 1.97 -7.29 0.20
N LEU A 79 2.78 -6.26 -0.01
CA LEU A 79 2.32 -4.86 0.04
C LEU A 79 1.33 -4.54 -1.07
N GLN A 80 1.54 -5.09 -2.27
CA GLN A 80 0.58 -4.96 -3.36
C GLN A 80 -0.75 -5.67 -3.04
N GLN A 81 -0.68 -6.89 -2.50
CA GLN A 81 -1.86 -7.65 -2.07
C GLN A 81 -2.64 -6.93 -0.97
N LEU A 82 -1.94 -6.36 0.01
CA LEU A 82 -2.54 -5.55 1.07
C LEU A 82 -3.28 -4.35 0.49
N THR A 83 -2.61 -3.60 -0.38
CA THR A 83 -3.17 -2.36 -0.96
C THR A 83 -4.40 -2.65 -1.81
N ALA A 84 -4.29 -3.63 -2.70
CA ALA A 84 -5.40 -4.06 -3.54
C ALA A 84 -6.56 -4.64 -2.71
N GLY A 85 -6.27 -5.47 -1.71
CA GLY A 85 -7.27 -6.07 -0.83
C GLY A 85 -8.06 -5.03 -0.04
N VAL A 86 -7.38 -4.04 0.53
CA VAL A 86 -8.04 -2.92 1.23
C VAL A 86 -8.97 -2.16 0.29
N HIS A 87 -8.53 -1.88 -0.94
CA HIS A 87 -9.34 -1.20 -1.95
C HIS A 87 -10.57 -2.03 -2.38
N ILE A 88 -10.38 -3.31 -2.72
CA ILE A 88 -11.46 -4.20 -3.15
C ILE A 88 -12.53 -4.33 -2.07
N VAL A 89 -12.12 -4.49 -0.81
CA VAL A 89 -13.06 -4.58 0.32
C VAL A 89 -13.79 -3.26 0.53
N ALA A 90 -13.12 -2.11 0.42
CA ALA A 90 -13.76 -0.81 0.56
C ALA A 90 -14.82 -0.58 -0.53
N VAL A 91 -14.52 -0.92 -1.78
CA VAL A 91 -15.48 -0.86 -2.90
C VAL A 91 -16.65 -1.80 -2.66
N GLY A 92 -16.38 -3.08 -2.35
CA GLY A 92 -17.42 -4.10 -2.21
C GLY A 92 -18.32 -3.94 -0.98
N THR A 93 -17.92 -3.12 -0.01
CA THR A 93 -18.70 -2.81 1.20
C THR A 93 -19.21 -1.39 1.24
N GLU A 94 -19.07 -0.62 0.15
CA GLU A 94 -19.49 0.79 0.06
C GLU A 94 -18.88 1.69 1.16
N THR A 95 -17.64 1.41 1.56
CA THR A 95 -16.91 2.14 2.62
C THR A 95 -15.62 2.80 2.11
N MET A 96 -15.67 3.37 0.90
CA MET A 96 -14.53 4.08 0.30
C MET A 96 -14.06 5.27 1.15
N ASP A 97 -14.97 5.94 1.86
CA ASP A 97 -14.68 6.98 2.86
C ASP A 97 -13.76 6.51 3.99
N GLN A 98 -13.70 5.19 4.24
CA GLN A 98 -12.88 4.59 5.29
C GLN A 98 -11.52 4.08 4.78
N MET A 99 -11.19 4.29 3.50
CA MET A 99 -10.00 3.71 2.85
C MET A 99 -8.70 4.04 3.61
N ALA A 100 -8.50 5.30 4.01
CA ALA A 100 -7.32 5.70 4.76
C ALA A 100 -7.25 5.03 6.14
N THR A 101 -8.38 4.94 6.86
CA THR A 101 -8.47 4.28 8.17
C THR A 101 -8.25 2.76 8.06
N ARG A 102 -8.76 2.12 7.01
CA ARG A 102 -8.50 0.70 6.73
C ARG A 102 -7.01 0.47 6.45
N MET A 103 -6.37 1.38 5.73
CA MET A 103 -4.94 1.32 5.46
C MET A 103 -4.09 1.48 6.72
N GLU A 104 -4.45 2.41 7.60
CA GLU A 104 -3.77 2.57 8.90
C GLU A 104 -3.82 1.29 9.74
N ARG A 105 -5.00 0.67 9.85
CA ARG A 105 -5.16 -0.60 10.58
C ARG A 105 -4.37 -1.73 9.94
N ALA A 106 -4.36 -1.80 8.61
CA ALA A 106 -3.58 -2.78 7.86
C ALA A 106 -2.08 -2.66 8.20
N TRP A 107 -1.54 -1.44 8.21
CA TRP A 107 -0.17 -1.16 8.65
C TRP A 107 0.05 -1.49 10.13
N TYR A 108 -0.88 -1.14 11.01
CA TYR A 108 -0.77 -1.41 12.44
C TYR A 108 -0.52 -2.90 12.76
N PHE A 109 -1.21 -3.79 12.04
CA PHE A 109 -1.08 -5.25 12.19
C PHE A 109 0.08 -5.84 11.40
N LEU A 110 0.44 -5.27 10.25
CA LEU A 110 1.52 -5.79 9.42
C LEU A 110 2.91 -5.41 9.95
N LEU A 111 3.09 -4.18 10.44
CA LEU A 111 4.40 -3.64 10.86
C LEU A 111 5.17 -4.54 11.85
N PRO A 112 4.57 -5.16 12.89
CA PRO A 112 5.29 -6.04 13.81
C PRO A 112 5.97 -7.25 13.15
N SER A 113 5.54 -7.64 11.94
CA SER A 113 6.16 -8.74 11.18
C SER A 113 7.23 -8.28 10.20
N LEU A 114 7.37 -6.96 10.00
CA LEU A 114 8.21 -6.38 8.96
C LEU A 114 9.43 -5.63 9.50
N VAL A 115 9.30 -4.99 10.66
CA VAL A 115 10.30 -4.04 11.17
C VAL A 115 10.98 -4.56 12.43
N PRO A 116 12.24 -4.17 12.69
CA PRO A 116 12.89 -4.43 13.97
C PRO A 116 12.06 -3.88 15.15
N PRO A 117 11.98 -4.60 16.28
CA PRO A 117 11.13 -4.20 17.42
C PRO A 117 11.33 -2.75 17.90
N GLU A 118 12.57 -2.27 17.87
CA GLU A 118 12.96 -0.92 18.28
C GLU A 118 12.46 0.18 17.32
N LYS A 119 12.14 -0.17 16.07
CA LYS A 119 11.59 0.76 15.06
C LYS A 119 10.06 0.70 14.95
N LEU A 120 9.41 -0.25 15.61
CA LEU A 120 7.96 -0.47 15.49
C LEU A 120 7.12 0.76 15.88
N SER A 121 7.45 1.39 17.01
CA SER A 121 6.74 2.59 17.48
C SER A 121 6.81 3.73 16.47
N TYR A 122 8.00 3.95 15.90
CA TYR A 122 8.25 4.97 14.90
C TYR A 122 7.35 4.81 13.67
N PHE A 123 7.32 3.62 13.07
CA PHE A 123 6.55 3.39 11.84
C PHE A 123 5.04 3.38 12.06
N ARG A 124 4.58 2.92 13.24
CA ARG A 124 3.17 3.05 13.62
C ARG A 124 2.75 4.52 13.74
N GLU A 125 3.56 5.34 14.41
CA GLU A 125 3.30 6.77 14.46
C GLU A 125 3.37 7.43 13.09
N PHE A 126 4.31 7.02 12.23
CA PHE A 126 4.40 7.55 10.87
C PHE A 126 3.13 7.26 10.07
N ALA A 127 2.62 6.02 10.11
CA ALA A 127 1.36 5.66 9.47
C ALA A 127 0.18 6.45 10.04
N ALA A 128 0.06 6.55 11.37
CA ALA A 128 -1.00 7.32 12.03
C ALA A 128 -0.93 8.83 11.72
N ARG A 129 0.28 9.41 11.59
CA ARG A 129 0.46 10.80 11.13
C ARG A 129 -0.03 10.99 9.70
N ARG A 130 0.24 10.01 8.83
CA ARG A 130 -0.17 10.05 7.44
C ARG A 130 -1.69 10.06 7.31
N LEU A 131 -2.39 9.21 8.08
CA LEU A 131 -3.84 9.18 8.18
C LEU A 131 -4.44 10.59 8.39
N ARG A 132 -3.90 11.37 9.33
CA ARG A 132 -4.41 12.72 9.65
C ARG A 132 -4.37 13.70 8.48
N ARG A 133 -3.54 13.46 7.46
CA ARG A 133 -3.50 14.28 6.25
C ARG A 133 -4.65 13.96 5.28
N TYR A 134 -5.24 12.78 5.40
CA TYR A 134 -6.31 12.28 4.53
C TYR A 134 -7.67 12.24 5.23
N VAL A 135 -7.67 12.24 6.56
CA VAL A 135 -8.87 12.43 7.39
C VAL A 135 -8.86 13.88 7.88
N VAL A 136 -9.16 14.81 6.99
CA VAL A 136 -9.49 16.19 7.36
C VAL A 136 -11.01 16.29 7.33
N THR A 137 -11.60 16.54 8.50
CA THR A 137 -13.01 16.91 8.69
C THR A 137 -13.20 18.40 8.39
#